data_AF-A0A7K3ZMI5-F1
#
_entry.id   AF-A0A7K3ZMI5-F1
#
_cell.length_a   1.000
_cell.length_b   1.000
_cell.length_c   1.000
_cell.angle_alpha   90.00
_cell.angle_beta   90.00
_cell.angle_gamma   90.00
#
_symmetry.space_group_name_H-M   'P 1'
#
loop_
_entity.id
_entity.type
_entity.pdbx_description
1 polymer ?
#
loop_
_entity_poly.entity_id
_entity_poly.type
_entity_poly.pdbx_seq_one_letter_code
_entity_poly.pdbx_strand_id
1 'polypeptide(L)'
;MDSRGIIVASVWFAVAIFNALFLQAGGINLMTSVVAVLLFGMAFVITFAVTFGLEGMRQESPQTKAKLQMNTELAEIKTAVSDLTKKVDAIQKELQE
;
A
#
# COMPACT_ATOMS: atom_id res chain seq x y z
N MET A 1 -0.53 12.73 1.29
CA MET A 1 0.90 12.44 0.99
C MET A 1 1.01 10.94 0.77
N ASP A 2 1.55 10.53 -0.37
CA ASP A 2 1.75 9.11 -0.68
C ASP A 2 2.72 8.47 0.31
N SER A 3 2.30 7.43 1.02
CA SER A 3 3.12 6.71 2.01
C SER A 3 4.45 6.23 1.43
N ARG A 4 4.49 5.97 0.11
CA ARG A 4 5.71 5.63 -0.64
C ARG A 4 6.76 6.73 -0.57
N GLY A 5 6.35 7.97 -0.78
CA GLY A 5 7.24 9.13 -0.71
C GLY A 5 7.81 9.33 0.69
N ILE A 6 7.03 9.03 1.73
CA ILE A 6 7.48 9.11 3.13
C ILE A 6 8.55 8.05 3.42
N ILE A 7 8.37 6.82 2.94
CA ILE A 7 9.35 5.74 3.11
C ILE A 7 10.67 6.10 2.40
N VAL A 8 10.61 6.55 1.15
CA VAL A 8 11.79 6.98 0.40
C VAL A 8 12.48 8.15 1.11
N ALA A 9 11.73 9.20 1.48
CA ALA A 9 12.29 10.35 2.17
C ALA A 9 12.98 9.96 3.49
N SER A 10 12.38 9.05 4.27
CA SER A 10 12.96 8.56 5.53
C SER A 10 14.28 7.82 5.31
N VAL A 11 14.36 6.97 4.29
CA VAL A 11 15.60 6.24 3.95
C VAL A 11 16.71 7.21 3.55
N TRP A 12 16.41 8.19 2.69
CA TRP A 12 17.39 9.20 2.30
C TRP A 12 17.82 10.09 3.46
N PHE A 13 16.91 10.39 4.38
CA PHE A 13 17.23 11.14 5.60
C PHE A 13 18.19 10.36 6.51
N ALA A 14 17.97 9.05 6.68
CA ALA A 14 18.87 8.17 7.43
C ALA A 14 20.26 8.12 6.78
N VAL A 15 20.35 7.96 5.45
CA VAL A 15 21.62 7.97 4.72
C VAL A 15 22.38 9.28 4.92
N ALA A 16 21.69 10.42 4.89
CA ALA A 16 22.30 11.73 5.13
C ALA A 16 22.90 11.84 6.54
N ILE A 17 22.17 11.38 7.56
CA ILE A 17 22.65 11.36 8.95
C ILE A 17 23.89 10.47 9.08
N PHE A 18 23.83 9.24 8.55
CA PHE A 18 24.98 8.33 8.60
C PHE A 18 26.21 8.93 7.94
N ASN A 19 26.06 9.58 6.77
CA ASN A 19 27.18 10.24 6.10
C ASN A 19 27.77 11.38 6.96
N ALA A 20 26.93 12.20 7.58
CA ALA A 20 27.39 13.27 8.46
C ALA A 20 28.18 12.74 9.66
N LEU A 21 27.72 11.63 10.27
CA LEU A 21 28.43 10.98 11.36
C LEU A 21 29.77 10.40 10.92
N PHE A 22 29.86 9.77 9.74
CA PHE A 22 31.12 9.26 9.22
C PHE A 22 32.14 10.38 8.97
N LEU A 23 31.68 11.52 8.44
CA LEU A 23 32.51 12.70 8.24
C LEU A 23 33.08 13.24 9.56
N GLN A 24 32.30 13.21 10.64
CA GLN A 24 32.71 13.69 11.95
C GLN A 24 33.62 12.70 12.71
N ALA A 25 33.36 11.39 12.59
CA ALA A 25 34.07 10.36 13.37
C ALA A 25 35.43 9.97 12.79
N GLY A 26 35.60 10.01 11.46
CA GLY A 26 36.82 9.52 10.80
C GLY A 26 37.23 10.28 9.54
N GLY A 27 36.49 11.32 9.16
CA GLY A 27 36.72 12.06 7.92
C GLY A 27 36.42 11.25 6.65
N ILE A 28 36.71 11.86 5.49
CA ILE A 28 36.60 11.20 4.20
C ILE A 28 37.86 10.36 3.99
N ASN A 29 37.72 9.05 4.02
CA ASN A 29 38.78 8.09 3.79
C ASN A 29 38.25 6.96 2.89
N LEU A 30 39.12 6.16 2.29
CA LEU A 30 38.71 5.17 1.28
C LEU A 30 37.61 4.22 1.80
N MET A 31 37.72 3.79 3.06
CA MET A 31 36.74 2.90 3.70
C MET A 31 35.39 3.60 3.93
N THR A 32 35.37 4.85 4.38
CA THR A 32 34.11 5.60 4.60
C THR A 32 33.45 5.93 3.26
N SER A 33 34.23 6.21 2.21
CA SER A 33 33.72 6.39 0.85
C SER A 33 33.09 5.11 0.29
N VAL A 34 33.72 3.94 0.49
CA VAL A 34 33.16 2.65 0.05
C VAL A 34 31.84 2.36 0.76
N VAL A 35 31.78 2.55 2.08
CA VAL A 35 30.55 2.36 2.86
C VAL A 35 29.45 3.34 2.44
N ALA A 36 29.80 4.60 2.17
CA ALA A 36 28.85 5.60 1.70
C ALA A 36 28.25 5.21 0.33
N VAL A 37 29.07 4.77 -0.63
CA VAL A 37 28.60 4.30 -1.94
C VAL A 37 27.66 3.10 -1.78
N LEU A 38 27.98 2.18 -0.87
CA LEU A 38 27.17 1.00 -0.60
C LEU A 38 25.80 1.37 0.02
N LEU A 39 25.79 2.34 0.95
CA LEU A 39 24.56 2.89 1.53
C LEU A 39 23.69 3.59 0.47
N PHE A 40 24.30 4.40 -0.40
CA PHE A 40 23.58 5.03 -1.51
C PHE A 40 23.02 3.99 -2.48
N GLY A 41 23.78 2.95 -2.81
CA GLY A 41 23.32 1.84 -3.64
C GLY A 41 22.12 1.13 -3.03
N MET A 42 22.16 0.84 -1.72
CA MET A 42 21.04 0.21 -1.01
C MET A 42 19.80 1.11 -0.99
N ALA A 43 19.96 2.40 -0.70
CA ALA A 43 18.87 3.37 -0.71
C ALA A 43 18.23 3.52 -2.09
N PHE A 44 19.05 3.44 -3.15
CA PHE A 44 18.58 3.46 -4.53
C PHE A 44 17.75 2.21 -4.86
N VAL A 45 18.22 1.02 -4.49
CA VAL A 45 17.47 -0.23 -4.65
C VAL A 45 16.15 -0.19 -3.88
N ILE A 46 16.14 0.30 -2.64
CA ILE A 46 14.91 0.46 -1.85
C ILE A 46 13.97 1.45 -2.52
N THR A 47 14.48 2.57 -3.03
CA THR A 47 13.67 3.57 -3.74
C THR A 47 13.02 2.96 -4.98
N PHE A 48 13.76 2.17 -5.77
CA PHE A 48 13.22 1.46 -6.92
C PHE A 48 12.24 0.35 -6.52
N ALA A 49 12.55 -0.44 -5.50
CA ALA A 49 11.69 -1.50 -5.00
C ALA A 49 10.37 -0.96 -4.43
N VAL A 50 10.39 0.19 -3.75
CA VAL A 50 9.19 0.85 -3.21
C VAL A 50 8.39 1.55 -4.30
N THR A 51 9.06 2.13 -5.31
CA THR A 51 8.40 2.84 -6.41
C THR A 51 7.79 1.88 -7.44
N PHE A 52 8.52 0.83 -7.83
CA PHE A 52 8.14 -0.11 -8.89
C PHE A 52 7.78 -1.52 -8.38
N GLY A 53 8.38 -2.00 -7.29
CA GLY A 53 8.11 -3.34 -6.75
C GLY A 53 6.82 -3.47 -5.92
N LEU A 54 6.28 -2.36 -5.41
CA LEU A 54 5.04 -2.34 -4.61
C LEU A 54 3.75 -2.28 -5.45
N GLU A 55 3.81 -2.37 -6.77
CA GLU A 55 2.60 -2.61 -7.58
C GLU A 55 2.00 -4.01 -7.30
N GLY A 56 2.84 -5.00 -6.97
CA GLY A 56 2.40 -6.36 -6.64
C GLY A 56 2.08 -6.58 -5.16
N MET A 57 2.82 -5.93 -4.25
CA MET A 57 2.51 -5.94 -2.81
C MET A 57 1.73 -4.69 -2.45
N ARG A 58 0.53 -4.58 -3.02
CA ARG A 58 -0.52 -3.69 -2.54
C ARG A 58 -0.63 -3.94 -1.05
N GLN A 59 -0.03 -3.05 -0.28
CA GLN A 59 -0.20 -2.96 1.16
C GLN A 59 -1.71 -3.01 1.37
N GLU A 60 -2.18 -4.15 1.85
CA GLU A 60 -3.56 -4.36 2.27
C GLU A 60 -3.78 -3.40 3.43
N SER A 61 -4.00 -2.13 3.13
CA SER A 61 -4.50 -1.20 4.10
C SER A 61 -5.82 -1.82 4.60
N PRO A 62 -6.06 -1.87 5.92
CA PRO A 62 -7.30 -2.41 6.47
C PRO A 62 -8.55 -1.73 5.85
N GLN A 63 -8.39 -0.53 5.28
CA GLN A 63 -9.43 0.15 4.51
C GLN A 63 -9.79 -0.50 3.17
N THR A 64 -8.86 -1.18 2.49
CA THR A 64 -9.15 -1.86 1.21
C THR A 64 -9.88 -3.18 1.44
N LYS A 65 -9.55 -3.92 2.51
CA LYS A 65 -10.31 -5.12 2.92
C LYS A 65 -11.75 -4.76 3.29
N ALA A 66 -11.95 -3.65 4.02
CA ALA A 66 -13.28 -3.16 4.37
C ALA A 66 -14.12 -2.75 3.14
N LYS A 67 -13.50 -2.11 2.14
CA LYS A 67 -14.19 -1.77 0.87
C LYS A 67 -14.56 -3.01 0.04
N LEU A 68 -13.72 -4.04 0.04
CA LEU A 68 -14.03 -5.30 -0.63
C LEU A 68 -15.17 -6.04 0.07
N GLN A 69 -15.17 -6.12 1.40
CA GLN A 69 -16.28 -6.70 2.17
C GLN A 69 -17.59 -5.93 1.99
N MET A 70 -17.57 -4.60 2.07
CA MET A 70 -18.79 -3.79 1.83
C MET A 70 -19.37 -4.02 0.43
N ASN A 71 -18.52 -4.13 -0.61
CA ASN A 71 -19.02 -4.38 -1.96
C ASN A 71 -19.62 -5.78 -2.12
N THR A 72 -19.09 -6.79 -1.41
CA THR A 72 -19.68 -8.14 -1.38
C THR A 72 -21.00 -8.13 -0.62
N GLU A 73 -21.07 -7.48 0.55
CA GLU A 73 -22.32 -7.34 1.32
C GLU A 73 -23.39 -6.56 0.54
N LEU A 74 -23.01 -5.50 -0.19
CA LEU A 74 -23.92 -4.76 -1.07
C LEU A 74 -24.42 -5.62 -2.24
N ALA A 75 -23.58 -6.51 -2.78
CA ALA A 75 -23.97 -7.43 -3.83
C ALA A 75 -24.94 -8.51 -3.31
N GLU A 76 -24.70 -9.04 -2.11
CA GLU A 76 -25.58 -9.99 -1.44
C GLU A 76 -26.93 -9.36 -1.08
N ILE A 77 -26.93 -8.12 -0.53
CA ILE A 77 -28.17 -7.37 -0.25
C ILE A 77 -28.95 -7.13 -1.55
N LYS A 78 -28.29 -6.73 -2.64
CA LYS A 78 -28.96 -6.51 -3.92
C LYS A 78 -29.60 -7.78 -4.46
N THR A 79 -28.96 -8.93 -4.25
CA THR A 79 -29.47 -10.24 -4.67
C THR A 79 -30.67 -10.65 -3.81
N ALA A 80 -30.56 -10.51 -2.49
CA ALA A 80 -31.66 -10.78 -1.57
C ALA A 80 -32.89 -9.91 -1.84
N VAL A 81 -32.69 -8.61 -2.12
CA VAL A 81 -33.78 -7.69 -2.48
C VAL A 81 -34.43 -8.10 -3.81
N SER A 82 -33.64 -8.49 -4.82
CA SER A 82 -34.20 -8.93 -6.10
C SER A 82 -35.05 -10.20 -5.98
N ASP A 83 -34.65 -11.14 -5.12
CA ASP A 83 -35.41 -12.37 -4.90
C ASP A 83 -36.66 -12.13 -4.04
N LEU A 84 -36.60 -11.19 -3.09
CA LEU A 84 -37.77 -10.71 -2.36
C LEU A 84 -38.78 -10.05 -3.30
N THR A 85 -38.34 -9.19 -4.22
CA THR A 85 -39.24 -8.58 -5.21
C THR A 85 -39.91 -9.62 -6.09
N LYS A 86 -39.18 -10.65 -6.56
CA LYS A 86 -39.79 -11.73 -7.35
C LYS A 86 -40.82 -12.55 -6.57
N LYS A 87 -40.55 -12.81 -5.29
CA LYS A 87 -41.51 -13.51 -4.41
C LYS A 87 -42.75 -12.66 -4.13
N VAL A 88 -42.59 -11.36 -3.94
CA VAL A 88 -43.71 -10.43 -3.76
C VAL A 88 -44.56 -10.33 -5.02
N ASP A 89 -43.95 -10.27 -6.21
CA ASP A 89 -44.65 -10.28 -7.49
C ASP A 89 -45.41 -11.60 -7.73
N ALA A 90 -44.83 -12.73 -7.33
CA ALA A 90 -45.50 -14.04 -7.42
C ALA A 90 -46.72 -14.10 -6.49
N ILE A 91 -46.59 -13.61 -5.25
CA ILE A 91 -47.70 -13.55 -4.30
C ILE A 91 -48.80 -12.57 -4.78
N GLN A 92 -48.42 -11.42 -5.37
CA GLN A 92 -49.41 -10.50 -5.94
C GLN A 92 -50.18 -11.10 -7.12
N LYS A 93 -49.54 -11.95 -7.94
CA LYS A 93 -50.21 -12.65 -9.03
C LYS A 93 -51.18 -13.71 -8.53
N GLU A 94 -50.80 -14.50 -7.52
CA GLU A 94 -51.70 -15.49 -6.91
C GLU A 94 -52.88 -14.86 -6.15
N LEU A 95 -52.76 -13.60 -5.72
CA LEU A 95 -53.86 -12.84 -5.10
C LEU A 95 -54.78 -12.13 -6.11
N GLN A 96 -54.40 -12.05 -7.38
CA GLN A 96 -55.21 -11.47 -8.46
C GLN A 96 -55.97 -12.50 -9.30
N GLU A 97 -55.65 -13.79 -9.18
CA GLU A 97 -56.52 -14.92 -9.60
C GLU A 97 -57.54 -15.27 -8.51
#